data_AF-A0A1E4LHA5-F1
#
_entry.id   AF-A0A1E4LHA5-F1
#
_cell.length_a   1.000
_cell.length_b   1.000
_cell.length_c   1.000
_cell.angle_alpha   90.00
_cell.angle_beta   90.00
_cell.angle_gamma   90.00
#
_symmetry.space_group_name_H-M   'P 1'
#
loop_
_entity.id
_entity.type
_entity.pdbx_description
1 polymer ?
#
loop_
_entity_poly.entity_id
_entity_poly.type
_entity_poly.pdbx_seq_one_letter_code
_entity_poly.pdbx_strand_id
1 'polypeptide(L)'
;MGFSIAAQTQTFLYAVVLGFAMGGIYDIARCLRVLGGSRWLITTLLDTGYCLTWLVALAAFTLIHGDGSLRNYILLGCVGGMTLYFLTISRIVVGFLLPRLRRINRWFAERRKRRKREKEKRAAEREMERRAAQAEQENCMAEGKDN
;
A
#
# COMPACT_ATOMS: atom_id res chain seq x y z
N MET A 1 35.67 10.20 26.88
CA MET A 1 35.41 11.39 26.05
C MET A 1 34.28 12.17 26.68
N GLY A 2 34.46 13.47 26.96
CA GLY A 2 33.49 14.27 27.70
C GLY A 2 32.15 14.42 26.98
N PHE A 3 31.07 14.48 27.74
CA PHE A 3 29.72 14.72 27.24
C PHE A 3 29.60 16.15 26.68
N SER A 4 29.98 16.36 25.42
CA SER A 4 29.77 17.64 24.76
C SER A 4 28.29 17.79 24.39
N ILE A 5 27.63 18.79 24.97
CA ILE A 5 26.24 19.15 24.68
C ILE A 5 26.06 19.47 23.19
N ALA A 6 27.09 20.06 22.56
CA ALA A 6 27.08 20.37 21.13
C ALA A 6 26.99 19.08 20.29
N ALA A 7 27.78 18.06 20.62
CA ALA A 7 27.76 16.77 19.92
C ALA A 7 26.41 16.05 20.10
N GLN A 8 25.84 16.07 21.31
CA GLN A 8 24.51 15.49 21.56
C GLN A 8 23.41 16.20 20.78
N THR A 9 23.45 17.54 20.74
CA THR A 9 22.51 18.35 19.97
C THR A 9 22.61 18.06 18.48
N GLN A 10 23.83 17.92 17.95
CA GLN A 10 24.03 17.58 16.54
C GLN A 10 23.44 16.20 16.20
N THR A 11 23.70 15.17 17.02
CA THR A 11 23.10 13.84 16.83
C THR A 11 21.58 13.87 16.95
N PHE A 12 21.03 14.69 17.86
CA PHE A 12 19.59 14.90 17.96
C PHE A 12 19.00 15.50 16.68
N LEU A 13 19.62 16.53 16.10
CA LEU A 13 19.17 17.14 14.85
C LEU A 13 19.21 16.14 13.68
N TYR A 14 20.24 15.29 13.59
CA TYR A 14 20.25 14.23 12.59
C TYR A 14 19.14 13.20 12.80
N ALA A 15 18.81 12.88 14.05
CA ALA A 15 17.66 12.02 14.35
C ALA A 15 16.33 12.67 13.95
N VAL A 16 16.20 13.99 14.09
CA VAL A 16 15.05 14.76 13.56
C VAL A 16 14.96 14.63 12.04
N VAL A 17 16.06 14.83 11.31
CA VAL A 17 16.08 14.66 9.85
C VAL A 17 15.71 13.23 9.45
N LEU A 18 16.21 12.23 10.18
CA LEU A 18 15.88 10.82 9.94
C LEU A 18 14.39 10.56 10.11
N GLY A 19 13.80 11.03 11.21
CA GLY A 19 12.37 10.94 11.46
C GLY A 19 11.53 11.63 10.39
N PHE A 20 11.96 12.82 9.95
CA PHE A 20 11.30 13.55 8.87
C PHE A 20 11.30 12.75 7.56
N ALA A 21 12.45 12.17 7.20
CA ALA A 21 12.57 11.31 6.01
C ALA A 21 11.67 10.05 6.12
N MET A 22 11.60 9.43 7.29
CA MET A 22 10.72 8.28 7.53
C MET A 22 9.24 8.62 7.42
N GLY A 23 8.84 9.83 7.79
CA GLY A 23 7.50 10.35 7.53
C GLY A 23 7.18 10.39 6.03
N GLY A 24 8.15 10.81 5.21
CA GLY A 24 8.06 10.79 3.75
C GLY A 24 7.88 9.40 3.16
N ILE A 25 8.70 8.44 3.59
CA ILE A 25 8.59 7.04 3.15
C ILE A 25 7.22 6.46 3.52
N TYR A 26 6.72 6.79 4.71
CA TYR A 26 5.40 6.36 5.13
C TYR A 26 4.28 6.90 4.25
N ASP A 27 4.35 8.18 3.84
CA ASP A 27 3.36 8.77 2.94
C ASP A 27 3.42 8.18 1.52
N ILE A 28 4.61 7.77 1.04
CA ILE A 28 4.74 7.00 -0.21
C ILE A 28 4.03 5.64 -0.06
N ALA A 29 4.29 4.91 1.02
CA ALA A 29 3.61 3.65 1.30
C ALA A 29 2.09 3.86 1.41
N ARG A 30 1.63 4.96 2.05
CA ARG A 30 0.21 5.33 2.13
C ARG A 30 -0.39 5.57 0.73
N CYS A 31 0.31 6.28 -0.15
CA CYS A 31 -0.15 6.50 -1.53
C CYS A 31 -0.23 5.19 -2.33
N LEU A 32 0.75 4.31 -2.17
CA LEU A 32 0.76 2.99 -2.80
C LEU A 32 -0.38 2.10 -2.28
N ARG A 33 -0.72 2.13 -0.99
CA ARG A 33 -1.90 1.41 -0.44
C ARG A 33 -3.19 1.91 -1.08
N VAL A 34 -3.34 3.24 -1.23
CA VAL A 34 -4.51 3.83 -1.91
C VAL A 34 -4.61 3.37 -3.36
N LEU A 35 -3.49 3.19 -4.06
CA LEU A 35 -3.47 2.76 -5.46
C LEU A 35 -3.65 1.25 -5.62
N GLY A 36 -3.07 0.45 -4.72
CA GLY A 36 -3.18 -1.02 -4.70
C GLY A 36 -4.58 -1.53 -4.31
N GLY A 37 -5.40 -0.68 -3.69
CA GLY A 37 -6.72 -1.02 -3.17
C GLY A 37 -6.66 -1.81 -1.85
N SER A 38 -7.81 -2.25 -1.35
CA SER A 38 -7.93 -3.02 -0.09
C SER A 38 -7.46 -4.48 -0.25
N ARG A 39 -6.24 -4.67 -0.74
CA ARG A 39 -5.59 -5.99 -0.81
C ARG A 39 -4.75 -6.16 0.44
N TRP A 40 -5.16 -7.08 1.30
CA TRP A 40 -4.46 -7.39 2.55
C TRP A 40 -2.97 -7.67 2.29
N LEU A 41 -2.63 -8.47 1.27
CA LEU A 41 -1.25 -8.77 0.88
C LEU A 41 -0.37 -7.54 0.60
N ILE A 42 -0.91 -6.51 -0.08
CA ILE A 42 -0.16 -5.29 -0.39
C ILE A 42 0.10 -4.52 0.91
N THR A 43 -0.90 -4.45 1.79
CA THR A 43 -0.77 -3.76 3.07
C THR A 43 0.30 -4.42 3.93
N THR A 44 0.24 -5.75 4.08
CA THR A 44 1.23 -6.51 4.85
C THR A 44 2.64 -6.35 4.29
N LEU A 45 2.82 -6.44 2.96
CA LEU A 45 4.14 -6.27 2.36
C LEU A 45 4.73 -4.87 2.59
N LEU A 46 3.90 -3.84 2.48
CA LEU A 46 4.32 -2.46 2.72
C LEU A 46 4.63 -2.19 4.19
N ASP A 47 3.84 -2.75 5.12
CA ASP A 47 4.08 -2.61 6.57
C ASP A 47 5.37 -3.32 6.97
N THR A 48 5.58 -4.56 6.51
CA THR A 48 6.83 -5.30 6.74
C THR A 48 8.02 -4.55 6.16
N GLY A 49 7.93 -4.06 4.93
CA GLY A 49 8.99 -3.28 4.30
C GLY A 49 9.30 -1.98 5.06
N TYR A 50 8.27 -1.30 5.56
CA TYR A 50 8.43 -0.08 6.35
C TYR A 50 9.10 -0.36 7.71
N CYS A 51 8.65 -1.41 8.41
CA CYS A 51 9.25 -1.83 9.68
C CYS A 51 10.72 -2.21 9.50
N LEU A 52 11.05 -2.98 8.46
CA LEU A 52 12.44 -3.33 8.14
C LEU A 52 13.27 -2.10 7.81
N THR A 53 12.71 -1.14 7.07
CA THR A 53 13.38 0.13 6.76
C THR A 53 13.70 0.91 8.04
N TRP A 54 12.74 1.00 8.97
CA TRP A 54 12.96 1.62 10.28
C TRP A 54 14.06 0.93 11.08
N LEU A 55 14.03 -0.40 11.14
CA LEU A 55 15.01 -1.20 11.87
C LEU A 55 16.42 -0.98 11.32
N VAL A 56 16.58 -1.08 9.99
CA VAL A 56 17.87 -0.87 9.32
C VAL A 56 18.33 0.58 9.49
N ALA A 57 17.43 1.56 9.35
CA ALA A 57 17.75 2.97 9.50
C ALA A 57 18.23 3.30 10.91
N LEU A 58 17.53 2.82 11.95
CA LEU A 58 17.94 3.02 13.34
C LEU A 58 19.25 2.29 13.66
N ALA A 59 19.40 1.03 13.20
CA ALA A 59 20.63 0.28 13.37
C ALA A 59 21.82 1.01 12.74
N ALA A 60 21.72 1.39 11.46
CA ALA A 60 22.76 2.16 10.77
C ALA A 60 23.03 3.51 11.47
N PHE A 61 21.99 4.21 11.89
CA PHE A 61 22.14 5.49 12.59
C PHE A 61 22.91 5.34 13.91
N THR A 62 22.56 4.35 14.73
CA THR A 62 23.23 4.09 16.01
C THR A 62 24.67 3.60 15.84
N LEU A 63 24.97 2.86 14.77
CA LEU A 63 26.34 2.44 14.46
C LEU A 63 27.22 3.63 14.02
N ILE A 64 26.65 4.58 13.26
CA ILE A 64 27.40 5.74 12.75
C ILE A 64 27.53 6.85 13.81
N HIS A 65 26.49 7.11 14.61
CA HIS A 65 26.40 8.29 15.48
C HIS A 65 26.25 8.00 16.98
N GLY A 66 25.99 6.74 17.35
CA GLY A 66 25.60 6.37 18.72
C GLY A 66 26.55 5.42 19.43
N ASP A 67 27.72 5.12 18.85
CA ASP A 67 28.64 4.07 19.33
C ASP A 67 27.93 2.71 19.54
N GLY A 68 26.91 2.42 18.72
CA GLY A 68 26.07 1.22 18.86
C GLY A 68 25.04 1.27 20.00
N SER A 69 24.94 2.38 20.75
CA SER A 69 23.97 2.56 21.83
C SER A 69 22.77 3.39 21.40
N LEU A 70 21.57 2.82 21.54
CA LEU A 70 20.31 3.54 21.31
C LEU A 70 20.03 4.45 22.52
N ARG A 71 20.07 5.77 22.31
CA ARG A 71 19.82 6.77 23.36
C ARG A 71 18.43 7.39 23.20
N ASN A 72 17.77 7.70 24.33
CA ASN A 72 16.38 8.19 24.33
C ASN A 72 16.17 9.46 23.51
N TYR A 73 17.14 10.39 23.50
CA TYR A 73 17.03 11.61 22.70
C TYR A 73 17.02 11.34 21.18
N ILE A 74 17.62 10.23 20.71
CA ILE A 74 17.56 9.83 19.29
C ILE A 74 16.13 9.45 18.92
N LEU A 75 15.45 8.69 19.78
CA LEU A 75 14.04 8.34 19.59
C LEU A 75 13.15 9.57 19.63
N LEU A 76 13.37 10.48 20.58
CA LEU A 76 12.64 11.76 20.65
C LEU A 76 12.85 12.61 19.40
N GLY A 77 14.09 12.68 18.89
CA GLY A 77 14.40 13.37 17.64
C GLY A 77 13.64 12.75 16.46
N CYS A 78 13.68 11.43 16.32
CA CYS A 78 12.95 10.70 15.27
C CYS A 78 11.43 10.96 15.33
N VAL A 79 10.82 10.86 16.51
CA VAL A 79 9.38 11.14 16.70
C VAL A 79 9.08 12.60 16.39
N GLY A 80 9.90 13.53 16.86
CA GLY A 80 9.76 14.96 16.60
C GLY A 80 9.83 15.27 15.10
N GLY A 81 10.84 14.77 14.41
CA GLY A 81 11.02 14.93 12.97
C GLY A 81 9.87 14.35 12.15
N MET A 82 9.41 13.16 12.50
CA MET A 82 8.27 12.55 11.82
C MET A 82 6.98 13.32 12.07
N THR A 83 6.79 13.85 13.28
CA THR A 83 5.66 14.74 13.61
C THR A 83 5.73 16.03 12.79
N LEU A 84 6.91 16.65 12.67
CA LEU A 84 7.11 17.83 11.84
C LEU A 84 6.76 17.56 10.38
N TYR A 85 7.17 16.41 9.83
CA TYR A 85 6.77 15.98 8.48
C TYR A 85 5.25 15.90 8.35
N PHE A 86 4.57 15.27 9.31
CA PHE A 86 3.12 15.11 9.26
C PHE A 86 2.36 16.45 9.36
N LEU A 87 2.87 17.39 10.15
CA LEU A 87 2.28 18.71 10.29
C LEU A 87 2.52 19.61 9.06
N THR A 88 3.62 19.41 8.34
CA THR A 88 4.03 20.27 7.21
C THR A 88 3.64 19.64 5.86
N ILE A 89 4.40 18.64 5.42
CA ILE A 89 4.31 18.07 4.07
C ILE A 89 3.10 17.15 3.93
N SER A 90 2.79 16.34 4.95
CA SER A 90 1.70 15.38 4.85
C SER A 90 0.33 16.05 4.68
N ARG A 91 0.14 17.28 5.19
CA ARG A 91 -1.07 18.06 4.92
C ARG A 91 -1.28 18.32 3.43
N ILE A 92 -0.21 18.60 2.69
CA ILE A 92 -0.26 18.81 1.24
C ILE A 92 -0.57 17.48 0.54
N VAL A 93 0.11 16.41 0.93
CA VAL A 93 -0.07 15.06 0.36
C VAL A 93 -1.51 14.57 0.58
N VAL A 94 -2.02 14.65 1.81
CA VAL A 94 -3.37 14.20 2.17
C VAL A 94 -4.45 15.13 1.62
N GLY A 95 -4.23 16.45 1.65
CA GLY A 95 -5.19 17.44 1.18
C GLY A 95 -5.36 17.46 -0.34
N PHE A 96 -4.27 17.21 -1.08
CA PHE A 96 -4.27 17.41 -2.53
C PHE A 96 -4.01 16.13 -3.33
N LEU A 97 -2.98 15.36 -2.96
CA LEU A 97 -2.52 14.21 -3.74
C LEU A 97 -3.42 12.98 -3.55
N LEU A 98 -3.76 12.65 -2.30
CA LEU A 98 -4.60 11.48 -1.99
C LEU A 98 -5.98 11.53 -2.66
N PRO A 99 -6.74 12.65 -2.67
CA PRO A 99 -8.04 12.72 -3.34
C PRO A 99 -7.95 12.44 -4.84
N ARG A 100 -6.88 12.93 -5.49
CA ARG A 100 -6.63 12.67 -6.92
C ARG A 100 -6.32 11.20 -7.17
N LEU A 101 -5.43 10.60 -6.37
CA LEU A 101 -5.10 9.18 -6.47
C LEU A 101 -6.32 8.29 -6.19
N ARG A 102 -7.14 8.63 -5.20
CA ARG A 102 -8.40 7.92 -4.90
C ARG A 102 -9.38 7.97 -6.07
N ARG A 103 -9.47 9.11 -6.77
CA ARG A 103 -10.31 9.25 -7.97
C ARG A 103 -9.86 8.30 -9.08
N ILE A 104 -8.55 8.26 -9.33
CA ILE A 104 -7.93 7.37 -10.31
C ILE A 104 -8.16 5.89 -9.92
N ASN A 105 -7.91 5.52 -8.67
CA ASN A 105 -8.11 4.14 -8.22
C ASN A 105 -9.58 3.69 -8.36
N ARG A 106 -10.55 4.55 -8.00
CA ARG A 106 -11.98 4.22 -8.20
C ARG A 106 -12.31 3.94 -9.67
N TRP A 107 -11.78 4.74 -10.58
CA TRP A 107 -11.96 4.51 -12.01
C TRP A 107 -11.39 3.17 -12.49
N PHE A 108 -10.19 2.80 -12.04
CA PHE A 108 -9.61 1.50 -12.33
C PHE A 108 -10.37 0.33 -11.68
N ALA A 109 -10.87 0.51 -10.46
CA ALA A 109 -11.70 -0.49 -9.79
C ALA A 109 -12.99 -0.78 -10.56
N GLU A 110 -13.67 0.26 -11.05
CA GLU A 110 -14.89 0.10 -11.85
C GLU A 110 -14.62 -0.56 -13.21
N ARG A 111 -13.50 -0.25 -13.86
CA ARG A 111 -13.08 -0.95 -15.09
C ARG A 111 -12.85 -2.45 -14.86
N ARG A 112 -12.24 -2.83 -13.73
CA ARG A 112 -12.04 -4.25 -13.37
C ARG A 112 -13.38 -4.97 -13.18
N LYS A 113 -14.34 -4.35 -12.49
CA LYS A 113 -15.69 -4.92 -12.28
C LYS A 113 -16.45 -5.10 -13.59
N ARG A 114 -16.44 -4.10 -14.47
CA ARG A 114 -17.10 -4.17 -15.80
C ARG A 114 -16.59 -5.35 -16.62
N ARG A 115 -15.26 -5.51 -16.72
CA ARG A 115 -14.64 -6.65 -17.42
C ARG A 115 -15.04 -8.00 -16.82
N LYS A 116 -15.20 -8.09 -15.49
CA LYS A 116 -15.63 -9.33 -14.82
C LYS A 116 -17.08 -9.68 -15.17
N ARG A 117 -17.99 -8.70 -15.07
CA ARG A 117 -19.42 -8.87 -15.42
C ARG A 117 -19.61 -9.24 -16.89
N GLU A 118 -18.85 -8.62 -17.79
CA GLU A 118 -18.88 -8.96 -19.22
C GLU A 118 -18.42 -10.40 -19.46
N LYS A 119 -17.37 -10.86 -18.77
CA LYS A 119 -16.93 -12.27 -18.85
C LYS A 119 -17.96 -13.23 -18.28
N GLU A 120 -18.53 -12.93 -17.12
CA GLU A 120 -19.59 -13.73 -16.49
C GLU A 120 -20.84 -13.80 -17.39
N LYS A 121 -21.25 -12.68 -17.99
CA LYS A 121 -22.37 -12.63 -18.95
C LYS A 121 -22.11 -13.50 -20.19
N ARG A 122 -20.92 -13.39 -20.80
CA ARG A 122 -20.52 -14.23 -21.95
C ARG A 122 -20.42 -15.71 -21.59
N ALA A 123 -20.03 -16.04 -20.37
CA ALA A 123 -20.00 -17.43 -19.90
C ALA A 123 -21.42 -17.99 -19.74
N ALA A 124 -22.33 -17.23 -19.15
CA ALA A 124 -23.74 -17.62 -18.99
C ALA A 124 -24.48 -17.76 -20.33
N GLU A 125 -24.22 -16.86 -21.29
CA GLU A 125 -24.79 -16.92 -22.65
C GLU A 125 -24.38 -18.21 -23.37
N ARG A 126 -23.08 -18.56 -23.34
CA ARG A 126 -22.57 -19.82 -23.89
C ARG A 126 -23.16 -21.05 -23.21
N GLU A 127 -23.43 -20.98 -21.91
CA GLU A 127 -24.06 -22.08 -21.19
C GLU A 127 -25.52 -22.26 -21.61
N MET A 128 -26.26 -21.16 -21.79
CA MET A 128 -27.63 -21.21 -22.32
C MET A 128 -27.67 -21.78 -23.74
N GLU A 129 -26.79 -21.34 -24.64
CA GLU A 129 -26.71 -21.87 -26.01
C GLU A 129 -26.44 -23.38 -26.01
N ARG A 130 -25.53 -23.86 -25.16
CA ARG A 130 -25.25 -25.30 -25.03
C ARG A 130 -26.45 -26.09 -24.53
N ARG A 131 -27.18 -25.56 -23.53
CA ARG A 131 -28.39 -26.20 -23.00
C ARG A 131 -29.51 -26.25 -24.05
N ALA A 132 -29.67 -25.18 -24.84
CA ALA A 132 -30.63 -25.14 -25.94
C ALA A 132 -30.30 -26.18 -27.02
N ALA A 133 -29.03 -26.25 -27.46
CA ALA A 133 -28.59 -27.24 -28.43
C ALA A 133 -28.76 -28.69 -27.92
N GLN A 134 -28.52 -28.92 -26.63
CA GLN A 134 -28.73 -30.23 -26.03
C GLN A 134 -30.22 -30.61 -25.97
N ALA A 135 -31.10 -29.67 -25.61
CA ALA A 135 -32.54 -29.90 -25.60
C ALA A 135 -33.10 -30.17 -27.01
N GLU A 136 -32.61 -29.45 -28.03
CA GLU A 136 -32.94 -29.73 -29.43
C GLU A 136 -32.49 -31.13 -29.85
N GLN A 137 -31.28 -31.54 -29.45
CA GLN A 137 -30.75 -32.87 -29.75
C GLN A 137 -31.56 -33.98 -29.05
N GLU A 138 -31.97 -33.78 -27.81
CA GLU A 138 -32.84 -34.71 -27.08
C GLU A 138 -34.23 -34.84 -27.71
N ASN A 139 -34.85 -33.72 -28.13
CA ASN A 139 -36.13 -33.74 -28.84
C ASN A 139 -36.05 -34.49 -30.18
N CYS A 140 -35.03 -34.24 -31.00
CA CYS A 140 -34.83 -34.98 -32.26
C CYS A 140 -34.67 -36.49 -32.03
N MET A 141 -33.98 -36.90 -30.95
CA MET A 141 -33.81 -38.31 -30.60
C MET A 141 -35.10 -38.96 -30.08
N ALA A 142 -36.00 -38.19 -29.48
CA ALA A 142 -37.31 -38.66 -29.03
C ALA A 142 -38.28 -38.85 -30.21
N GLU A 143 -38.42 -37.86 -31.10
CA GLU A 143 -39.31 -37.97 -32.27
C GLU A 143 -38.90 -39.10 -33.24
N GLY A 144 -37.60 -39.39 -33.36
CA GLY A 144 -37.11 -40.50 -34.19
C GLY A 144 -37.40 -41.90 -33.64
N LYS A 145 -37.87 -42.05 -32.38
CA LYS A 145 -38.26 -43.34 -31.79
C LYS A 145 -39.76 -43.65 -31.94
N ASP A 146 -40.58 -42.65 -32.24
CA ASP A 146 -42.04 -42.79 -32.34
C ASP A 146 -42.53 -43.04 -33.79
N ASN A 147 -41.62 -43.01 -34.77
CA ASN A 147 -41.84 -43.44 -36.17
C ASN A 147 -41.24 -44.82 -36.42
#